data_AF-A0A3G3GSV3-F1
#
_entry.id   AF-A0A3G3GSV3-F1
#
_cell.length_a   1.000
_cell.length_b   1.000
_cell.length_c   1.000
_cell.angle_alpha   90.00
_cell.angle_beta   90.00
_cell.angle_gamma   90.00
#
_symmetry.space_group_name_H-M   'P 1'
#
loop_
_entity.id
_entity.type
_entity.pdbx_description
1 polymer ?
#
loop_
_entity_poly.entity_id
_entity_poly.type
_entity_poly.pdbx_seq_one_letter_code
_entity_poly.pdbx_strand_id
1 'polypeptide(L)'
;MKKQFWTQILFVCIRVYSCFGQNSLEYYSKINEAELAILDSNYSKSCSYYRDAFKINNSSFAKDYYNAAIVAAYVKDTNLIIHCFSQLARKGVCLSYLKKQHSWSLFKENYDLSYFEKIQFQKFREDYLKSTNFYLKRKLDNIYETNQDILLKNYPDSHQRHINNINELDSLIRVFGFPSEELIGVGDSLEVSPMYLYSIYNLDTQGYKNNIFFDLLKKATIHGKIHPGVSSFYLSLLNPLFELEKTAVYKIVTSDTLIMSQDDYKSKINKWVYPIYPENYLQKINKNRQEIGWEDFLTYQRKVIYNLKNNNFIFSLNGGLSTYQCDTEYVAQKYLNNVQIIENTK
;
A
#
# COMPACT_ATOMS: atom_id res chain seq x y z
N MET A 1 -9.49 38.73 -33.03
CA MET A 1 -9.88 38.64 -31.60
C MET A 1 -10.30 37.24 -31.13
N LYS A 2 -11.15 36.46 -31.84
CA LYS A 2 -11.59 35.13 -31.35
C LYS A 2 -10.47 34.07 -31.19
N LYS A 3 -9.40 34.09 -31.99
CA LYS A 3 -8.29 33.10 -31.90
C LYS A 3 -7.39 33.26 -30.67
N GLN A 4 -7.18 34.49 -30.18
CA GLN A 4 -6.32 34.75 -29.01
C GLN A 4 -6.97 34.31 -27.69
N PHE A 5 -8.31 34.35 -27.61
CA PHE A 5 -9.06 33.93 -26.44
C PHE A 5 -8.99 32.41 -26.20
N TRP A 6 -9.10 31.61 -27.28
CA TRP A 6 -8.98 30.15 -27.18
C TRP A 6 -7.58 29.67 -26.79
N THR A 7 -6.53 30.35 -27.26
CA THR A 7 -5.14 30.06 -26.82
C THR A 7 -4.93 30.35 -25.34
N GLN A 8 -5.55 31.40 -24.77
CA GLN A 8 -5.42 31.71 -23.35
C GLN A 8 -6.17 30.69 -22.47
N ILE A 9 -7.36 30.24 -22.89
CA ILE A 9 -8.10 29.17 -22.19
C ILE A 9 -7.32 27.85 -22.20
N LEU A 10 -6.72 27.48 -23.33
CA LEU A 10 -5.91 26.26 -23.45
C LEU A 10 -4.69 26.30 -22.51
N PHE A 11 -4.01 27.45 -22.40
CA PHE A 11 -2.87 27.62 -21.50
C PHE A 11 -3.23 27.56 -20.01
N VAL A 12 -4.42 28.03 -19.62
CA VAL A 12 -4.89 27.93 -18.23
C VAL A 12 -5.22 26.48 -17.88
N CYS A 13 -5.84 25.72 -18.78
CA CYS A 13 -6.14 24.31 -18.54
C CYS A 13 -4.85 23.46 -18.37
N ILE A 14 -3.79 23.71 -19.15
CA ILE A 14 -2.53 22.94 -19.06
C ILE A 14 -1.81 23.15 -17.72
N ARG A 15 -1.89 24.35 -17.12
CA ARG A 15 -1.25 24.62 -15.83
C ARG A 15 -1.93 23.94 -14.64
N VAL A 16 -3.25 23.74 -14.70
CA VAL A 16 -3.99 23.09 -13.61
C VAL A 16 -3.64 21.59 -13.50
N TYR A 17 -3.44 20.89 -14.63
CA TYR A 17 -3.12 19.46 -14.60
C TYR A 17 -1.70 19.14 -14.13
N SER A 18 -0.73 20.04 -14.34
CA SER A 18 0.69 19.78 -13.98
C SER A 18 0.97 19.91 -12.48
N CYS A 19 0.08 20.57 -11.73
CA CYS A 19 0.26 20.84 -10.29
C CYS A 19 -0.07 19.61 -9.42
N PHE A 20 -0.96 18.72 -9.87
CA PHE A 20 -1.45 17.62 -9.02
C PHE A 20 -0.42 16.50 -8.78
N GLY A 21 0.47 16.21 -9.75
CA GLY A 21 1.45 15.13 -9.62
C GLY A 21 2.64 15.47 -8.70
N GLN A 22 3.08 16.73 -8.65
CA GLN A 22 4.20 17.14 -7.80
C GLN A 22 3.83 17.07 -6.30
N ASN A 23 2.60 17.43 -5.95
CA ASN A 23 2.13 17.42 -4.57
C ASN A 23 2.10 15.99 -3.99
N SER A 24 1.80 14.96 -4.79
CA SER A 24 1.76 13.58 -4.30
C SER A 24 3.13 13.04 -3.91
N LEU A 25 4.19 13.35 -4.66
CA LEU A 25 5.55 12.91 -4.33
C LEU A 25 6.06 13.58 -3.06
N GLU A 26 5.78 14.88 -2.89
CA GLU A 26 6.12 15.60 -1.65
C GLU A 26 5.36 15.02 -0.46
N TYR A 27 4.06 14.74 -0.63
CA TYR A 27 3.26 14.04 0.37
C TYR A 27 3.87 12.69 0.76
N TYR A 28 4.29 11.85 -0.20
CA TYR A 28 4.94 10.57 0.09
C TYR A 28 6.25 10.75 0.86
N SER A 29 7.04 11.76 0.50
CA SER A 29 8.26 12.09 1.24
C SER A 29 7.94 12.42 2.70
N LYS A 30 6.92 13.26 2.97
CA LYS A 30 6.52 13.62 4.33
C LYS A 30 5.97 12.44 5.13
N ILE A 31 5.19 11.56 4.49
CA ILE A 31 4.75 10.31 5.11
C ILE A 31 5.94 9.43 5.48
N ASN A 32 6.91 9.27 4.58
CA ASN A 32 8.12 8.50 4.86
C ASN A 32 8.94 9.09 6.02
N GLU A 33 9.10 10.42 6.08
CA GLU A 33 9.74 11.10 7.21
C GLU A 33 8.99 10.86 8.53
N ALA A 34 7.65 10.87 8.52
CA ALA A 34 6.82 10.57 9.68
C ALA A 34 7.00 9.12 10.16
N GLU A 35 7.02 8.18 9.23
CA GLU A 35 7.20 6.75 9.49
C GLU A 35 8.61 6.44 10.03
N LEU A 36 9.65 7.07 9.48
CA LEU A 36 11.01 6.97 10.02
C LEU A 36 11.11 7.51 11.46
N ALA A 37 10.44 8.63 11.75
CA ALA A 37 10.38 9.14 13.12
C ALA A 37 9.64 8.20 14.08
N ILE A 38 8.68 7.39 13.62
CA ILE A 38 8.06 6.32 14.43
C ILE A 38 9.09 5.24 14.78
N LEU A 39 9.91 4.82 13.81
CA LEU A 39 10.96 3.82 14.02
C LEU A 39 11.95 4.27 15.10
N ASP A 40 12.25 5.57 15.14
CA ASP A 40 13.14 6.19 16.13
C ASP A 40 12.41 6.59 17.43
N SER A 41 11.13 6.20 17.59
CA SER A 41 10.26 6.57 18.73
C SER A 41 10.11 8.08 18.97
N ASN A 42 10.39 8.91 17.96
CA ASN A 42 10.22 10.35 18.00
C ASN A 42 8.82 10.76 17.54
N TYR A 43 7.81 10.47 18.38
CA TYR A 43 6.41 10.70 18.05
C TYR A 43 6.05 12.18 17.87
N SER A 44 6.74 13.11 18.55
CA SER A 44 6.53 14.54 18.36
C SER A 44 6.91 14.97 16.94
N LYS A 45 8.07 14.54 16.46
CA LYS A 45 8.53 14.81 15.09
C LYS A 45 7.63 14.12 14.06
N SER A 46 7.26 12.87 14.30
CA SER A 46 6.31 12.14 13.45
C SER A 46 4.96 12.86 13.33
N CYS A 47 4.43 13.38 14.44
CA CYS A 47 3.19 14.16 14.46
C CYS A 47 3.29 15.41 13.57
N SER A 48 4.41 16.14 13.64
CA SER A 48 4.65 17.31 12.77
C SER A 48 4.66 16.92 11.30
N TYR A 49 5.36 15.84 10.93
CA TYR A 49 5.43 15.39 9.55
C TYR A 49 4.08 14.93 8.99
N TYR A 50 3.25 14.23 9.78
CA TYR A 50 1.89 13.90 9.36
C TYR A 50 1.04 15.15 9.13
N ARG A 51 1.14 16.15 10.02
CA ARG A 51 0.41 17.42 9.84
C ARG A 51 0.83 18.13 8.56
N ASP A 52 2.12 18.13 8.25
CA ASP A 52 2.63 18.74 7.02
C ASP A 52 2.21 17.94 5.78
N ALA A 53 2.24 16.60 5.82
CA ALA A 53 1.71 15.74 4.78
C ALA A 53 0.23 16.03 4.48
N PHE A 54 -0.60 16.17 5.51
CA PHE A 54 -2.04 16.41 5.36
C PHE A 54 -2.38 17.82 4.84
N LYS A 55 -1.46 18.79 4.94
CA LYS A 55 -1.60 20.11 4.29
C LYS A 55 -1.33 20.03 2.79
N ILE A 56 -0.43 19.14 2.36
CA ILE A 56 -0.07 18.96 0.95
C ILE A 56 -1.18 18.23 0.20
N ASN A 57 -1.72 17.17 0.81
CA ASN A 57 -2.74 16.35 0.20
C ASN A 57 -4.01 16.30 1.04
N ASN A 58 -5.06 16.98 0.55
CA ASN A 58 -6.39 16.99 1.15
C ASN A 58 -7.04 15.60 1.25
N SER A 59 -6.50 14.61 0.53
CA SER A 59 -6.99 13.24 0.58
C SER A 59 -5.87 12.22 0.72
N SER A 60 -5.35 12.20 1.94
CA SER A 60 -4.37 11.22 2.39
C SER A 60 -4.97 9.81 2.48
N PHE A 61 -4.13 8.77 2.52
CA PHE A 61 -4.63 7.38 2.61
C PHE A 61 -5.14 7.03 4.00
N ALA A 62 -6.08 6.08 4.09
CA ALA A 62 -6.68 5.65 5.36
C ALA A 62 -5.62 5.18 6.36
N LYS A 63 -4.63 4.40 5.92
CA LYS A 63 -3.54 3.93 6.80
C LYS A 63 -2.77 5.09 7.43
N ASP A 64 -2.61 6.21 6.73
CA ASP A 64 -1.81 7.34 7.19
C ASP A 64 -2.56 8.11 8.27
N TYR A 65 -3.88 8.27 8.13
CA TYR A 65 -4.72 8.78 9.21
C TYR A 65 -4.71 7.87 10.44
N TYR A 66 -4.73 6.54 10.24
CA TYR A 66 -4.66 5.60 11.35
C TYR A 66 -3.32 5.70 12.09
N ASN A 67 -2.19 5.70 11.37
CA ASN A 67 -0.87 5.86 11.99
C ASN A 67 -0.72 7.22 12.68
N ALA A 68 -1.19 8.30 12.05
CA ALA A 68 -1.18 9.64 12.64
C ALA A 68 -2.02 9.72 13.92
N ALA A 69 -3.17 9.02 14.00
CA ALA A 69 -3.96 8.94 15.23
C ALA A 69 -3.19 8.25 16.36
N ILE A 70 -2.46 7.17 16.08
CA ILE A 70 -1.63 6.49 17.08
C ILE A 70 -0.50 7.40 17.56
N VAL A 71 0.20 8.06 16.63
CA VAL A 71 1.24 9.04 16.97
C VAL A 71 0.67 10.17 17.83
N ALA A 72 -0.51 10.69 17.47
CA ALA A 72 -1.22 11.70 18.23
C ALA A 72 -1.56 11.25 19.66
N ALA A 73 -1.92 9.98 19.85
CA ALA A 73 -2.14 9.40 21.18
C ALA A 73 -0.86 9.42 22.04
N TYR A 74 0.29 9.06 21.47
CA TYR A 74 1.58 9.13 22.18
C TYR A 74 1.95 10.56 22.61
N VAL A 75 1.57 11.58 21.83
CA VAL A 75 1.88 12.99 22.13
C VAL A 75 0.73 13.76 22.78
N LYS A 76 -0.34 13.07 23.20
CA LYS A 76 -1.50 13.68 23.86
C LYS A 76 -2.27 14.71 23.02
N ASP A 77 -2.28 14.57 21.70
CA ASP A 77 -2.89 15.52 20.76
C ASP A 77 -4.32 15.09 20.35
N THR A 78 -5.28 15.41 21.21
CA THR A 78 -6.70 15.04 21.02
C THR A 78 -7.28 15.57 19.71
N ASN A 79 -6.87 16.78 19.28
CA ASN A 79 -7.40 17.40 18.07
C ASN A 79 -7.01 16.61 16.82
N LEU A 80 -5.76 16.15 16.75
CA LEU A 80 -5.31 15.32 15.64
C LEU A 80 -5.98 13.94 15.65
N ILE A 81 -6.21 13.33 16.83
CA ILE A 81 -6.96 12.06 16.95
C ILE A 81 -8.36 12.21 16.36
N ILE A 82 -9.12 13.23 16.81
CA ILE A 82 -10.49 13.49 16.33
C ILE A 82 -10.48 13.74 14.83
N HIS A 83 -9.54 14.55 14.33
CA HIS A 83 -9.39 14.78 12.90
C HIS A 83 -9.19 13.47 12.13
N CYS A 84 -8.21 12.66 12.54
CA CYS A 84 -7.87 11.41 11.86
C CYS A 84 -9.04 10.42 11.86
N PHE A 85 -9.69 10.19 13.02
CA PHE A 85 -10.85 9.30 13.09
C PHE A 85 -12.03 9.80 12.26
N SER A 86 -12.22 11.12 12.16
CA SER A 86 -13.22 11.71 11.27
C SER A 86 -12.93 11.40 9.80
N GLN A 87 -11.67 11.44 9.39
CA GLN A 87 -11.26 11.10 8.02
C GLN A 87 -11.38 9.60 7.75
N LEU A 88 -11.02 8.74 8.70
CA LEU A 88 -11.21 7.29 8.60
C LEU A 88 -12.70 6.92 8.40
N ALA A 89 -13.60 7.53 9.18
CA ALA A 89 -15.04 7.31 9.04
C ALA A 89 -15.57 7.72 7.66
N ARG A 90 -15.12 8.87 7.13
CA ARG A 90 -15.44 9.36 5.78
C ARG A 90 -14.90 8.49 4.66
N LYS A 91 -13.86 7.70 4.93
CA LYS A 91 -13.28 6.77 3.95
C LYS A 91 -13.92 5.39 3.96
N GLY A 92 -14.67 5.01 5.00
CA GLY A 92 -15.16 3.65 5.08
C GLY A 92 -15.03 3.01 6.45
N VAL A 93 -13.98 3.35 7.19
CA VAL A 93 -13.54 2.50 8.29
C VAL A 93 -14.61 2.48 9.37
N CYS A 94 -14.99 1.30 9.83
CA CYS A 94 -16.01 1.19 10.86
C CYS A 94 -15.37 1.25 12.25
N LEU A 95 -16.11 1.82 13.22
CA LEU A 95 -15.62 1.95 14.59
C LEU A 95 -15.37 0.58 15.25
N SER A 96 -16.17 -0.43 14.90
CA SER A 96 -16.00 -1.79 15.42
C SER A 96 -14.69 -2.44 14.94
N TYR A 97 -14.21 -2.11 13.74
CA TYR A 97 -12.90 -2.52 13.26
C TYR A 97 -11.77 -1.81 14.03
N LEU A 98 -11.88 -0.49 14.23
CA LEU A 98 -10.89 0.28 15.01
C LEU A 98 -10.76 -0.24 16.44
N LYS A 99 -11.88 -0.56 17.09
CA LYS A 99 -11.95 -1.12 18.45
C LYS A 99 -11.27 -2.48 18.60
N LYS A 100 -11.09 -3.22 17.51
CA LYS A 100 -10.41 -4.52 17.50
C LYS A 100 -8.89 -4.41 17.32
N GLN A 101 -8.38 -3.24 16.96
CA GLN A 101 -6.94 -3.05 16.76
C GLN A 101 -6.20 -3.06 18.09
N HIS A 102 -4.99 -3.63 18.11
CA HIS A 102 -4.15 -3.68 19.31
C HIS A 102 -3.86 -2.28 19.89
N SER A 103 -3.75 -1.28 19.02
CA SER A 103 -3.54 0.13 19.40
C SER A 103 -4.74 0.78 20.09
N TRP A 104 -5.93 0.15 20.10
CA TRP A 104 -7.15 0.77 20.59
C TRP A 104 -7.08 1.14 22.09
N SER A 105 -6.35 0.34 22.89
CA SER A 105 -6.15 0.62 24.32
C SER A 105 -5.53 2.00 24.58
N LEU A 106 -4.62 2.46 23.70
CA LEU A 106 -3.98 3.76 23.79
C LEU A 106 -4.98 4.92 23.82
N PHE A 107 -6.11 4.77 23.10
CA PHE A 107 -7.14 5.80 23.05
C PHE A 107 -8.06 5.74 24.27
N LYS A 108 -8.46 4.53 24.68
CA LYS A 108 -9.41 4.33 25.78
C LYS A 108 -8.85 4.78 27.13
N GLU A 109 -7.56 4.56 27.36
CA GLU A 109 -6.91 4.88 28.64
C GLU A 109 -6.68 6.38 28.81
N ASN A 110 -6.49 7.12 27.71
CA ASN A 110 -6.01 8.49 27.76
C ASN A 110 -7.07 9.53 27.38
N TYR A 111 -8.22 9.12 26.81
CA TYR A 111 -9.22 10.04 26.27
C TYR A 111 -10.66 9.56 26.48
N ASP A 112 -11.53 10.51 26.82
CA ASP A 112 -12.98 10.29 26.71
C ASP A 112 -13.44 10.57 25.27
N LEU A 113 -13.53 9.51 24.48
CA LEU A 113 -14.03 9.55 23.11
C LEU A 113 -15.54 9.28 23.02
N SER A 114 -16.26 9.18 24.15
CA SER A 114 -17.64 8.69 24.16
C SER A 114 -18.60 9.53 23.30
N TYR A 115 -18.47 10.86 23.33
CA TYR A 115 -19.26 11.77 22.50
C TYR A 115 -18.92 11.59 21.00
N PHE A 116 -17.63 11.53 20.67
CA PHE A 116 -17.18 11.34 19.30
C PHE A 116 -17.68 10.00 18.74
N GLU A 117 -17.54 8.91 19.49
CA GLU A 117 -17.96 7.57 19.10
C GLU A 117 -19.46 7.46 18.84
N LYS A 118 -20.29 8.06 19.72
CA LYS A 118 -21.75 7.92 19.64
C LYS A 118 -22.37 8.82 18.58
N ILE A 119 -21.85 10.03 18.41
CA ILE A 119 -22.53 11.08 17.61
C ILE A 119 -21.73 11.44 16.37
N GLN A 120 -20.47 11.85 16.53
CA GLN A 120 -19.71 12.42 15.42
C GLN A 120 -19.25 11.37 14.41
N PHE A 121 -18.84 10.19 14.87
CA PHE A 121 -18.37 9.12 14.00
C PHE A 121 -19.47 8.67 13.02
N GLN A 122 -20.70 8.50 13.51
CA GLN A 122 -21.84 8.10 12.69
C GLN A 122 -22.15 9.16 11.62
N LYS A 123 -22.11 10.44 11.97
CA LYS A 123 -22.29 11.54 11.01
C LYS A 123 -21.25 11.48 9.88
N PHE A 124 -19.98 11.25 10.20
CA PHE A 124 -18.93 11.12 9.19
C PHE A 124 -19.04 9.83 8.36
N ARG A 125 -19.61 8.76 8.93
CA ARG A 125 -19.97 7.55 8.19
C ARG A 125 -21.10 7.81 7.19
N GLU A 126 -22.07 8.66 7.52
CA GLU A 126 -23.11 9.08 6.56
C GLU A 126 -22.53 9.87 5.40
N ASP A 127 -21.52 10.72 5.64
CA ASP A 127 -20.79 11.41 4.56
C ASP A 127 -20.14 10.39 3.60
N TYR A 128 -19.54 9.32 4.12
CA TYR A 128 -19.01 8.21 3.30
C TYR A 128 -20.11 7.58 2.44
N LEU A 129 -21.27 7.28 3.03
CA LEU A 129 -22.38 6.64 2.32
C LEU A 129 -22.92 7.51 1.17
N LYS A 130 -22.80 8.84 1.28
CA LYS A 130 -23.25 9.80 0.26
C LYS A 130 -22.20 10.07 -0.82
N SER A 131 -20.92 10.10 -0.45
CA SER A 131 -19.82 10.49 -1.35
C SER A 131 -19.21 9.31 -2.12
N THR A 132 -19.36 8.08 -1.62
CA THR A 132 -18.75 6.90 -2.23
C THR A 132 -19.52 6.40 -3.44
N ASN A 133 -18.80 6.08 -4.51
CA ASN A 133 -19.37 5.44 -5.70
C ASN A 133 -19.57 3.93 -5.49
N PHE A 134 -20.64 3.55 -4.78
CA PHE A 134 -20.97 2.14 -4.52
C PHE A 134 -21.29 1.33 -5.78
N TYR A 135 -21.75 1.99 -6.85
CA TYR A 135 -21.96 1.33 -8.12
C TYR A 135 -20.63 0.82 -8.69
N LEU A 136 -19.64 1.71 -8.80
CA LEU A 136 -18.30 1.34 -9.25
C LEU A 136 -17.68 0.29 -8.34
N LYS A 137 -17.77 0.48 -7.01
CA LYS A 137 -17.24 -0.48 -6.05
C LYS A 137 -17.79 -1.89 -6.28
N ARG A 138 -19.13 -2.03 -6.36
CA ARG A 138 -19.78 -3.32 -6.60
C ARG A 138 -19.37 -3.95 -7.93
N LYS A 139 -19.16 -3.14 -8.97
CA LYS A 139 -18.67 -3.62 -10.26
C LYS A 139 -17.24 -4.18 -10.17
N LEU A 140 -16.36 -3.52 -9.43
CA LEU A 140 -15.00 -3.98 -9.18
C LEU A 140 -14.97 -5.27 -8.34
N ASP A 141 -15.82 -5.35 -7.31
CA ASP A 141 -15.97 -6.55 -6.49
C ASP A 141 -16.42 -7.74 -7.35
N ASN A 142 -17.42 -7.54 -8.22
CA ASN A 142 -17.90 -8.57 -9.15
C ASN A 142 -16.81 -9.03 -10.14
N ILE A 143 -15.98 -8.12 -10.65
CA ILE A 143 -14.84 -8.46 -11.51
C ILE A 143 -13.84 -9.36 -10.75
N TYR A 144 -13.55 -9.03 -9.49
CA TYR A 144 -12.68 -9.84 -8.65
C TYR A 144 -13.28 -11.23 -8.37
N GLU A 145 -14.54 -11.30 -7.93
CA GLU A 145 -15.23 -12.56 -7.64
C GLU A 145 -15.30 -13.47 -8.88
N THR A 146 -15.68 -12.90 -10.03
CA THR A 146 -15.70 -13.64 -11.30
C THR A 146 -14.30 -14.13 -11.66
N ASN A 147 -13.26 -13.33 -11.43
CA ASN A 147 -11.88 -13.74 -11.69
C ASN A 147 -11.44 -14.90 -10.79
N GLN A 148 -11.78 -14.87 -9.49
CA GLN A 148 -11.49 -15.98 -8.57
C GLN A 148 -12.25 -17.25 -8.97
N ASP A 149 -13.52 -17.11 -9.36
CA ASP A 149 -14.33 -18.24 -9.82
C ASP A 149 -13.72 -18.93 -11.05
N ILE A 150 -13.20 -18.15 -12.01
CA ILE A 150 -12.53 -18.67 -13.20
C ILE A 150 -11.29 -19.50 -12.81
N LEU A 151 -10.46 -18.97 -11.91
CA LEU A 151 -9.22 -19.62 -11.45
C LEU A 151 -9.50 -20.92 -10.70
N LEU A 152 -10.57 -20.97 -9.91
CA LEU A 152 -10.90 -22.15 -9.10
C LEU A 152 -11.54 -23.27 -9.91
N LYS A 153 -12.32 -22.94 -10.94
CA LYS A 153 -13.14 -23.93 -11.67
C LYS A 153 -12.56 -24.36 -13.02
N ASN A 154 -11.48 -23.75 -13.50
CA ASN A 154 -10.80 -24.12 -14.75
C ASN A 154 -11.76 -24.26 -15.96
N TYR A 155 -12.59 -23.25 -16.19
CA TYR A 155 -13.54 -23.26 -17.30
C TYR A 155 -12.85 -23.40 -18.67
N PRO A 156 -13.44 -24.13 -19.64
CA PRO A 156 -12.92 -24.21 -21.01
C PRO A 156 -12.81 -22.84 -21.70
N ASP A 157 -13.68 -21.89 -21.35
CA ASP A 157 -13.72 -20.52 -21.86
C ASP A 157 -13.10 -19.50 -20.89
N SER A 158 -12.32 -19.96 -19.90
CA SER A 158 -11.62 -19.12 -18.90
C SER A 158 -10.91 -17.93 -19.55
N HIS A 159 -10.23 -18.18 -20.67
CA HIS A 159 -9.53 -17.16 -21.44
C HIS A 159 -10.44 -16.01 -21.91
N GLN A 160 -11.59 -16.31 -22.52
CA GLN A 160 -12.52 -15.27 -23.00
C GLN A 160 -13.15 -14.49 -21.84
N ARG A 161 -13.47 -15.18 -20.73
CA ARG A 161 -14.02 -14.54 -19.53
C ARG A 161 -13.05 -13.55 -18.91
N HIS A 162 -11.77 -13.91 -18.87
CA HIS A 162 -10.69 -13.04 -18.46
C HIS A 162 -10.62 -11.77 -19.32
N ILE A 163 -10.67 -11.88 -20.66
CA ILE A 163 -10.71 -10.72 -21.57
C ILE A 163 -11.91 -9.82 -21.27
N ASN A 164 -13.10 -10.41 -21.05
CA ASN A 164 -14.31 -9.63 -20.77
C ASN A 164 -14.16 -8.80 -19.49
N ASN A 165 -13.61 -9.40 -18.42
CA ASN A 165 -13.32 -8.69 -17.18
C ASN A 165 -12.33 -7.53 -17.37
N ILE A 166 -11.31 -7.69 -18.22
CA ILE A 166 -10.36 -6.59 -18.57
C ILE A 166 -11.08 -5.45 -19.23
N ASN A 167 -11.88 -5.76 -20.25
CA ASN A 167 -12.57 -4.73 -21.02
C ASN A 167 -13.58 -4.00 -20.14
N GLU A 168 -14.25 -4.71 -19.21
CA GLU A 168 -15.10 -4.07 -18.21
C GLU A 168 -14.27 -3.18 -17.27
N LEU A 169 -13.13 -3.64 -16.75
CA LEU A 169 -12.27 -2.84 -15.88
C LEU A 169 -11.71 -1.59 -16.59
N ASP A 170 -11.16 -1.72 -17.79
CA ASP A 170 -10.67 -0.60 -18.60
C ASP A 170 -11.80 0.41 -18.89
N SER A 171 -12.99 -0.08 -19.24
CA SER A 171 -14.18 0.75 -19.43
C SER A 171 -14.57 1.52 -18.16
N LEU A 172 -14.63 0.84 -17.01
CA LEU A 172 -14.93 1.48 -15.73
C LEU A 172 -13.90 2.56 -15.38
N ILE A 173 -12.61 2.29 -15.59
CA ILE A 173 -11.56 3.28 -15.33
C ILE A 173 -11.63 4.47 -16.28
N ARG A 174 -11.98 4.26 -17.56
CA ARG A 174 -12.20 5.36 -18.52
C ARG A 174 -13.38 6.23 -18.14
N VAL A 175 -14.46 5.63 -17.63
CA VAL A 175 -15.70 6.35 -17.28
C VAL A 175 -15.56 7.08 -15.95
N PHE A 176 -15.04 6.41 -14.91
CA PHE A 176 -15.04 6.92 -13.54
C PHE A 176 -13.69 7.43 -13.05
N GLY A 177 -12.60 7.16 -13.78
CA GLY A 177 -11.23 7.37 -13.32
C GLY A 177 -10.70 6.19 -12.51
N PHE A 178 -9.46 6.31 -12.03
CA PHE A 178 -8.82 5.25 -11.24
C PHE A 178 -9.56 5.07 -9.89
N PRO A 179 -9.94 3.83 -9.50
CA PRO A 179 -10.70 3.56 -8.29
C PRO A 179 -9.85 3.66 -7.01
N SER A 180 -9.58 4.90 -6.64
CA SER A 180 -8.88 5.31 -5.42
C SER A 180 -9.78 5.23 -4.17
N GLU A 181 -9.17 5.29 -2.98
CA GLU A 181 -9.90 5.38 -1.71
C GLU A 181 -10.87 6.59 -1.64
N GLU A 182 -10.62 7.65 -2.41
CA GLU A 182 -11.55 8.78 -2.50
C GLU A 182 -12.86 8.41 -3.19
N LEU A 183 -12.76 7.58 -4.22
CA LEU A 183 -13.86 7.30 -5.11
C LEU A 183 -14.70 6.13 -4.61
N ILE A 184 -14.04 5.09 -4.09
CA ILE A 184 -14.69 3.84 -3.67
C ILE A 184 -14.54 3.55 -2.17
N GLY A 185 -13.80 4.39 -1.44
CA GLY A 185 -13.49 4.15 -0.03
C GLY A 185 -12.60 2.94 0.22
N VAL A 186 -12.42 2.63 1.50
CA VAL A 186 -11.71 1.42 1.99
C VAL A 186 -12.67 0.37 2.56
N GLY A 187 -13.98 0.65 2.59
CA GLY A 187 -14.95 -0.23 3.25
C GLY A 187 -14.74 -0.30 4.76
N ASP A 188 -15.18 -1.36 5.41
CA ASP A 188 -15.25 -1.43 6.88
C ASP A 188 -13.88 -1.67 7.57
N SER A 189 -12.79 -1.81 6.83
CA SER A 189 -11.44 -2.09 7.35
C SER A 189 -10.40 -1.09 6.80
N LEU A 190 -9.14 -1.23 7.24
CA LEU A 190 -7.99 -0.52 6.65
C LEU A 190 -7.31 -1.34 5.55
N GLU A 191 -8.03 -2.27 4.90
CA GLU A 191 -7.43 -3.11 3.88
C GLU A 191 -6.87 -2.26 2.74
N VAL A 192 -5.55 -2.35 2.58
CA VAL A 192 -4.74 -1.40 1.80
C VAL A 192 -4.72 -1.79 0.31
N SER A 193 -5.09 -3.03 -0.03
CA SER A 193 -5.01 -3.54 -1.40
C SER A 193 -6.39 -3.74 -2.01
N PRO A 194 -6.76 -2.98 -3.05
CA PRO A 194 -7.99 -3.22 -3.77
C PRO A 194 -7.92 -4.59 -4.47
N MET A 195 -8.80 -5.51 -4.07
CA MET A 195 -8.83 -6.89 -4.56
C MET A 195 -8.91 -6.97 -6.11
N TYR A 196 -9.54 -5.99 -6.76
CA TYR A 196 -9.61 -5.91 -8.23
C TYR A 196 -8.25 -5.78 -8.92
N LEU A 197 -7.20 -5.29 -8.24
CA LEU A 197 -5.84 -5.24 -8.80
C LEU A 197 -5.26 -6.65 -8.98
N TYR A 198 -5.74 -7.63 -8.21
CA TYR A 198 -5.38 -9.03 -8.41
C TYR A 198 -5.90 -9.57 -9.75
N SER A 199 -7.04 -9.05 -10.22
CA SER A 199 -7.52 -9.35 -11.57
C SER A 199 -6.54 -8.82 -12.61
N ILE A 200 -5.97 -7.62 -12.46
CA ILE A 200 -4.96 -7.07 -13.38
C ILE A 200 -3.72 -8.00 -13.49
N TYR A 201 -3.24 -8.54 -12.36
CA TYR A 201 -2.06 -9.42 -12.34
C TYR A 201 -2.25 -10.75 -13.10
N ASN A 202 -3.34 -11.46 -12.84
CA ASN A 202 -3.57 -12.80 -13.41
C ASN A 202 -3.70 -12.83 -14.94
N LEU A 203 -3.75 -11.66 -15.56
CA LEU A 203 -4.03 -11.48 -16.98
C LEU A 203 -2.77 -11.17 -17.77
N ASP A 204 -1.80 -10.49 -17.16
CA ASP A 204 -0.50 -10.23 -17.75
C ASP A 204 0.36 -11.49 -17.83
N THR A 205 0.26 -12.37 -16.83
CA THR A 205 0.92 -13.69 -16.83
C THR A 205 0.43 -14.61 -17.97
N GLN A 206 -0.71 -14.28 -18.57
CA GLN A 206 -1.31 -15.00 -19.69
C GLN A 206 -0.97 -14.35 -21.06
N GLY A 207 -0.14 -13.30 -21.09
CA GLY A 207 0.36 -12.66 -22.32
C GLY A 207 -0.58 -11.62 -22.94
N TYR A 208 -1.54 -11.08 -22.19
CA TYR A 208 -2.53 -10.14 -22.70
C TYR A 208 -2.17 -8.68 -22.39
N LYS A 209 -1.88 -7.90 -23.45
CA LYS A 209 -1.70 -6.43 -23.43
C LYS A 209 -0.69 -5.93 -22.38
N ASN A 210 0.56 -6.37 -22.49
CA ASN A 210 1.63 -6.21 -21.49
C ASN A 210 1.98 -4.82 -20.94
N ASN A 211 1.34 -3.71 -21.33
CA ASN A 211 1.78 -2.37 -20.87
C ASN A 211 0.68 -1.39 -20.50
N ILE A 212 -0.61 -1.62 -20.86
CA ILE A 212 -1.65 -0.60 -20.63
C ILE A 212 -1.86 -0.38 -19.12
N PHE A 213 -1.96 -1.45 -18.35
CA PHE A 213 -2.15 -1.35 -16.91
C PHE A 213 -0.89 -0.92 -16.16
N PHE A 214 0.31 -1.20 -16.69
CA PHE A 214 1.55 -0.73 -16.10
C PHE A 214 1.59 0.81 -16.09
N ASP A 215 1.37 1.44 -17.25
CA ASP A 215 1.37 2.90 -17.35
C ASP A 215 0.23 3.54 -16.57
N LEU A 216 -0.95 2.92 -16.59
CA LEU A 216 -2.11 3.38 -15.84
C LEU A 216 -1.84 3.38 -14.33
N LEU A 217 -1.28 2.28 -13.82
CA LEU A 217 -0.98 2.11 -12.40
C LEU A 217 0.18 3.02 -11.95
N LYS A 218 1.22 3.17 -12.78
CA LYS A 218 2.32 4.10 -12.54
C LYS A 218 1.81 5.54 -12.45
N LYS A 219 0.95 5.95 -13.40
CA LYS A 219 0.30 7.27 -13.36
C LYS A 219 -0.59 7.43 -12.13
N ALA A 220 -1.42 6.44 -11.80
CA ALA A 220 -2.27 6.49 -10.62
C ALA A 220 -1.45 6.67 -9.33
N THR A 221 -0.29 6.00 -9.24
CA THR A 221 0.64 6.15 -8.11
C THR A 221 1.20 7.57 -8.03
N ILE A 222 1.76 8.09 -9.13
CA ILE A 222 2.34 9.44 -9.16
C ILE A 222 1.31 10.53 -8.83
N HIS A 223 0.02 10.28 -9.08
CA HIS A 223 -1.07 11.23 -8.81
C HIS A 223 -1.82 10.96 -7.49
N GLY A 224 -1.24 10.19 -6.55
CA GLY A 224 -1.87 10.04 -5.24
C GLY A 224 -3.08 9.12 -5.20
N LYS A 225 -3.39 8.39 -6.28
CA LYS A 225 -4.61 7.57 -6.38
C LYS A 225 -4.45 6.17 -5.80
N ILE A 226 -3.21 5.71 -5.63
CA ILE A 226 -2.86 4.47 -4.95
C ILE A 226 -1.51 4.65 -4.24
N HIS A 227 -1.35 4.02 -3.08
CA HIS A 227 -0.10 4.12 -2.31
C HIS A 227 1.06 3.42 -3.04
N PRO A 228 2.28 4.00 -3.10
CA PRO A 228 3.43 3.41 -3.80
C PRO A 228 3.78 1.99 -3.36
N GLY A 229 3.72 1.70 -2.05
CA GLY A 229 3.95 0.35 -1.53
C GLY A 229 2.86 -0.68 -1.89
N VAL A 230 1.68 -0.25 -2.37
CA VAL A 230 0.66 -1.16 -2.91
C VAL A 230 0.90 -1.35 -4.40
N SER A 231 1.07 -0.26 -5.14
CA SER A 231 1.28 -0.33 -6.58
C SER A 231 2.60 -0.99 -6.95
N SER A 232 3.66 -0.86 -6.15
CA SER A 232 4.95 -1.48 -6.41
C SER A 232 4.87 -3.00 -6.57
N PHE A 233 4.02 -3.65 -5.76
CA PHE A 233 3.76 -5.08 -5.87
C PHE A 233 3.25 -5.42 -7.27
N TYR A 234 2.23 -4.72 -7.75
CA TYR A 234 1.62 -4.98 -9.05
C TYR A 234 2.49 -4.50 -10.23
N LEU A 235 3.18 -3.37 -10.10
CA LEU A 235 4.11 -2.88 -11.12
C LEU A 235 5.26 -3.86 -11.38
N SER A 236 5.81 -4.46 -10.31
CA SER A 236 6.86 -5.49 -10.45
C SER A 236 6.38 -6.76 -11.14
N LEU A 237 5.07 -7.06 -11.04
CA LEU A 237 4.47 -8.22 -11.69
C LEU A 237 4.15 -7.94 -13.16
N LEU A 238 3.65 -6.73 -13.46
CA LEU A 238 3.30 -6.29 -14.82
C LEU A 238 4.52 -6.01 -15.70
N ASN A 239 5.65 -5.66 -15.10
CA ASN A 239 6.89 -5.45 -15.83
C ASN A 239 8.08 -5.94 -14.99
N PRO A 240 8.55 -7.18 -15.23
CA PRO A 240 9.68 -7.74 -14.51
C PRO A 240 10.99 -6.94 -14.67
N LEU A 241 11.13 -6.13 -15.73
CA LEU A 241 12.29 -5.25 -15.92
C LEU A 241 12.23 -3.99 -15.04
N PHE A 242 11.04 -3.63 -14.55
CA PHE A 242 10.85 -2.57 -13.57
C PHE A 242 11.09 -3.11 -12.15
N GLU A 243 12.34 -3.51 -11.90
CA GLU A 243 12.77 -4.08 -10.64
C GLU A 243 12.65 -3.04 -9.52
N LEU A 244 11.85 -3.36 -8.50
CA LEU A 244 11.65 -2.52 -7.31
C LEU A 244 12.15 -3.19 -6.02
N GLU A 245 12.55 -4.46 -6.09
CA GLU A 245 12.86 -5.36 -4.98
C GLU A 245 11.86 -5.24 -3.81
N LYS A 246 10.81 -6.06 -3.86
CA LYS A 246 9.72 -5.97 -2.88
C LYS A 246 9.96 -6.80 -1.63
N THR A 247 10.74 -7.87 -1.71
CA THR A 247 10.95 -8.77 -0.57
C THR A 247 12.13 -8.27 0.24
N ALA A 248 11.82 -7.57 1.34
CA ALA A 248 12.84 -6.99 2.20
C ALA A 248 13.31 -7.93 3.30
N VAL A 249 12.42 -8.84 3.74
CA VAL A 249 12.67 -9.80 4.80
C VAL A 249 12.00 -11.12 4.44
N TYR A 250 12.69 -12.24 4.66
CA TYR A 250 12.10 -13.55 4.41
C TYR A 250 12.57 -14.62 5.39
N LYS A 251 11.84 -15.74 5.40
CA LYS A 251 12.18 -16.93 6.14
C LYS A 251 12.25 -18.12 5.20
N ILE A 252 13.31 -18.90 5.31
CA ILE A 252 13.43 -20.19 4.63
C ILE A 252 12.97 -21.29 5.59
N VAL A 253 11.95 -22.02 5.19
CA VAL A 253 11.43 -23.19 5.91
C VAL A 253 11.77 -24.43 5.11
N THR A 254 12.28 -25.45 5.78
CA THR A 254 12.70 -26.72 5.17
C THR A 254 11.91 -27.87 5.80
N SER A 255 11.82 -29.01 5.12
CA SER A 255 11.31 -30.22 5.74
C SER A 255 12.24 -30.69 6.86
N ASP A 256 11.71 -31.41 7.85
CA ASP A 256 12.49 -32.01 8.94
C ASP A 256 13.54 -33.03 8.43
N THR A 257 13.38 -33.49 7.19
CA THR A 257 14.28 -34.45 6.52
C THR A 257 15.45 -33.80 5.80
N LEU A 258 15.44 -32.48 5.60
CA LEU A 258 16.51 -31.80 4.88
C LEU A 258 17.74 -31.62 5.78
N ILE A 259 18.83 -32.31 5.43
CA ILE A 259 20.12 -32.19 6.11
C ILE A 259 20.93 -31.13 5.39
N MET A 260 21.30 -30.06 6.10
CA MET A 260 22.25 -29.06 5.61
C MET A 260 23.69 -29.49 5.92
N SER A 261 24.56 -29.46 4.92
CA SER A 261 25.97 -29.82 5.05
C SER A 261 26.84 -28.71 5.66
N GLN A 262 26.41 -27.44 5.57
CA GLN A 262 27.16 -26.29 6.08
C GLN A 262 26.47 -25.65 7.30
N ASP A 263 27.23 -25.49 8.39
CA ASP A 263 26.74 -24.97 9.67
C ASP A 263 26.23 -23.53 9.59
N ASP A 264 26.85 -22.67 8.76
CA ASP A 264 26.42 -21.28 8.60
C ASP A 264 24.96 -21.17 8.11
N TYR A 265 24.58 -21.96 7.10
CA TYR A 265 23.19 -21.96 6.62
C TYR A 265 22.22 -22.61 7.58
N LYS A 266 22.64 -23.68 8.27
CA LYS A 266 21.82 -24.35 9.29
C LYS A 266 21.39 -23.38 10.38
N SER A 267 22.26 -22.43 10.77
CA SER A 267 21.94 -21.39 11.76
C SER A 267 20.89 -20.37 11.31
N LYS A 268 20.70 -20.21 9.98
CA LYS A 268 19.80 -19.23 9.36
C LYS A 268 18.43 -19.81 8.99
N ILE A 269 18.30 -21.14 8.86
CA ILE A 269 17.02 -21.81 8.58
C ILE A 269 16.00 -21.52 9.68
N ASN A 270 14.73 -21.37 9.29
CA ASN A 270 13.61 -21.05 10.16
C ASN A 270 13.75 -19.72 10.94
N LYS A 271 14.78 -18.92 10.63
CA LYS A 271 14.97 -17.55 11.12
C LYS A 271 14.50 -16.55 10.08
N TRP A 272 14.05 -15.40 10.55
CA TRP A 272 13.84 -14.26 9.67
C TRP A 272 15.20 -13.66 9.30
N VAL A 273 15.43 -13.49 8.01
CA VAL A 273 16.66 -12.92 7.45
C VAL A 273 16.31 -11.77 6.51
N TYR A 274 17.28 -10.90 6.24
CA TYR A 274 17.18 -9.89 5.19
C TYR A 274 18.38 -9.97 4.24
N PRO A 275 18.18 -9.70 2.94
CA PRO A 275 19.23 -9.75 1.94
C PRO A 275 20.16 -8.54 2.04
N ILE A 276 21.44 -8.77 1.76
CA ILE A 276 22.47 -7.74 1.58
C ILE A 276 22.75 -7.64 0.09
N TYR A 277 22.44 -6.48 -0.49
CA TYR A 277 22.64 -6.24 -1.92
C TYR A 277 23.89 -5.40 -2.20
N PRO A 278 24.56 -5.62 -3.34
CA PRO A 278 25.58 -4.72 -3.84
C PRO A 278 25.04 -3.30 -4.10
N GLU A 279 25.89 -2.28 -3.88
CA GLU A 279 25.53 -0.87 -4.02
C GLU A 279 25.00 -0.50 -5.42
N ASN A 280 25.59 -1.04 -6.48
CA ASN A 280 25.13 -0.80 -7.85
C ASN A 280 23.72 -1.34 -8.11
N TYR A 281 23.37 -2.47 -7.48
CA TYR A 281 22.01 -3.01 -7.54
C TYR A 281 21.03 -2.14 -6.78
N LEU A 282 21.39 -1.72 -5.54
CA LEU A 282 20.59 -0.79 -4.74
C LEU A 282 20.31 0.51 -5.50
N GLN A 283 21.30 1.10 -6.16
CA GLN A 283 21.13 2.31 -6.97
C GLN A 283 20.14 2.11 -8.12
N LYS A 284 20.22 0.97 -8.82
CA LYS A 284 19.29 0.63 -9.92
C LYS A 284 17.85 0.55 -9.41
N ILE A 285 17.59 -0.23 -8.36
CA ILE A 285 16.23 -0.40 -7.84
C ILE A 285 15.71 0.89 -7.20
N ASN A 286 16.56 1.65 -6.50
CA ASN A 286 16.15 2.89 -5.85
C ASN A 286 15.78 3.97 -6.86
N LYS A 287 16.44 4.00 -8.03
CA LYS A 287 16.01 4.86 -9.14
C LYS A 287 14.56 4.54 -9.56
N ASN A 288 14.23 3.27 -9.77
CA ASN A 288 12.87 2.86 -10.14
C ASN A 288 11.85 3.18 -9.04
N ARG A 289 12.23 3.00 -7.76
CA ARG A 289 11.38 3.32 -6.59
C ARG A 289 11.08 4.82 -6.52
N GLN A 290 12.08 5.67 -6.76
CA GLN A 290 11.90 7.13 -6.81
C GLN A 290 10.96 7.59 -7.92
N GLU A 291 10.93 6.91 -9.08
CA GLU A 291 10.02 7.26 -10.18
C GLU A 291 8.53 7.18 -9.82
N ILE A 292 8.18 6.42 -8.77
CA ILE A 292 6.82 6.30 -8.25
C ILE A 292 6.65 6.92 -6.84
N GLY A 293 7.67 7.61 -6.35
CA GLY A 293 7.69 8.21 -5.01
C GLY A 293 7.70 7.20 -3.88
N TRP A 294 8.20 5.98 -4.13
CA TRP A 294 8.41 4.99 -3.08
C TRP A 294 9.77 5.24 -2.41
N GLU A 295 9.87 5.02 -1.10
CA GLU A 295 11.13 5.14 -0.37
C GLU A 295 12.22 4.20 -0.91
N ASP A 296 13.49 4.47 -0.61
CA ASP A 296 14.58 3.54 -0.93
C ASP A 296 14.42 2.18 -0.23
N PHE A 297 15.08 1.17 -0.78
CA PHE A 297 14.94 -0.21 -0.32
C PHE A 297 15.36 -0.42 1.14
N LEU A 298 16.43 0.23 1.60
CA LEU A 298 16.93 0.06 2.97
C LEU A 298 15.99 0.71 3.99
N THR A 299 15.45 1.89 3.67
CA THR A 299 14.38 2.52 4.45
C THR A 299 13.15 1.63 4.55
N TYR A 300 12.71 1.05 3.44
CA TYR A 300 11.59 0.10 3.42
C TYR A 300 11.89 -1.15 4.27
N GLN A 301 13.09 -1.73 4.13
CA GLN A 301 13.54 -2.88 4.92
C GLN A 301 13.49 -2.61 6.42
N ARG A 302 13.94 -1.43 6.87
CA ARG A 302 13.83 -1.02 8.28
C ARG A 302 12.39 -1.03 8.78
N LYS A 303 11.42 -0.56 7.97
CA LYS A 303 9.99 -0.57 8.34
C LYS A 303 9.45 -1.99 8.44
N VAL A 304 9.85 -2.88 7.53
CA VAL A 304 9.47 -4.30 7.57
C VAL A 304 9.99 -4.97 8.84
N ILE A 305 11.27 -4.76 9.17
CA ILE A 305 11.90 -5.30 10.39
C ILE A 305 11.22 -4.76 11.65
N TYR A 306 10.90 -3.46 11.67
CA TYR A 306 10.18 -2.86 12.80
C TYR A 306 8.79 -3.50 12.99
N ASN A 307 8.06 -3.75 11.90
CA ASN A 307 6.70 -4.30 11.96
C ASN A 307 6.67 -5.75 12.49
N LEU A 308 7.73 -6.53 12.29
CA LEU A 308 7.88 -7.86 12.91
C LEU A 308 7.88 -7.81 14.44
N LYS A 309 8.26 -6.68 15.04
CA LYS A 309 8.33 -6.49 16.51
C LYS A 309 7.15 -5.68 17.03
N ASN A 310 6.65 -4.75 16.22
CA ASN A 310 5.62 -3.79 16.60
C ASN A 310 4.52 -3.71 15.52
N ASN A 311 3.34 -4.22 15.87
CA ASN A 311 2.16 -4.26 15.02
C ASN A 311 1.14 -3.14 15.35
N ASN A 312 1.51 -2.13 16.14
CA ASN A 312 0.61 -0.99 16.40
C ASN A 312 0.38 -0.18 15.13
N PHE A 313 1.44 0.00 14.33
CA PHE A 313 1.43 0.81 13.12
C PHE A 313 1.24 -0.05 11.86
N ILE A 314 0.59 0.51 10.85
CA ILE A 314 0.33 -0.14 9.56
C ILE A 314 1.21 0.51 8.49
N PHE A 315 2.29 -0.18 8.13
CA PHE A 315 3.13 0.19 6.98
C PHE A 315 2.66 -0.58 5.73
N SER A 316 2.89 -0.03 4.53
CA SER A 316 2.56 -0.73 3.28
C SER A 316 3.63 -1.76 2.93
N LEU A 317 3.52 -2.95 3.53
CA LEU A 317 4.51 -4.02 3.42
C LEU A 317 4.13 -5.09 2.40
N ASN A 318 3.42 -4.75 1.32
CA ASN A 318 2.94 -5.74 0.35
C ASN A 318 4.11 -6.46 -0.32
N GLY A 319 4.25 -7.75 -0.06
CA GLY A 319 5.39 -8.55 -0.51
C GLY A 319 6.70 -8.30 0.25
N GLY A 320 6.71 -7.42 1.26
CA GLY A 320 7.85 -7.10 2.12
C GLY A 320 8.34 -8.26 2.96
N LEU A 321 7.40 -9.09 3.41
CA LEU A 321 7.64 -10.31 4.17
C LEU A 321 7.29 -11.52 3.29
N SER A 322 8.17 -12.52 3.25
CA SER A 322 7.92 -13.76 2.51
C SER A 322 8.43 -14.98 3.26
N THR A 323 7.72 -16.10 3.14
CA THR A 323 8.21 -17.40 3.61
C THR A 323 8.37 -18.28 2.39
N TYR A 324 9.56 -18.85 2.22
CA TYR A 324 9.84 -19.78 1.15
C TYR A 324 10.02 -21.17 1.73
N GLN A 325 9.26 -22.12 1.20
CA GLN A 325 9.50 -23.54 1.48
C GLN A 325 10.56 -24.04 0.51
N CYS A 326 11.58 -24.72 1.03
CA CYS A 326 12.70 -25.25 0.27
C CYS A 326 12.89 -26.73 0.57
N ASP A 327 12.82 -27.57 -0.47
CA ASP A 327 12.92 -29.03 -0.34
C ASP A 327 14.33 -29.55 -0.65
N THR A 328 15.26 -28.66 -1.01
CA THR A 328 16.65 -29.04 -1.32
C THR A 328 17.64 -28.05 -0.72
N GLU A 329 18.81 -28.57 -0.35
CA GLU A 329 19.90 -27.77 0.21
C GLU A 329 20.36 -26.70 -0.79
N TYR A 330 20.54 -27.06 -2.06
CA TYR A 330 20.98 -26.12 -3.10
C TYR A 330 20.07 -24.87 -3.20
N VAL A 331 18.76 -25.06 -3.17
CA VAL A 331 17.81 -23.93 -3.21
C VAL A 331 17.90 -23.11 -1.93
N ALA A 332 17.95 -23.74 -0.76
CA ALA A 332 18.11 -23.04 0.52
C ALA A 332 19.41 -22.21 0.56
N GLN A 333 20.54 -22.77 0.09
CA GLN A 333 21.82 -22.07 0.01
C GLN A 333 21.75 -20.83 -0.90
N LYS A 334 21.06 -20.93 -2.05
CA LYS A 334 20.88 -19.79 -2.96
C LYS A 334 20.17 -18.62 -2.28
N TYR A 335 19.16 -18.90 -1.46
CA TYR A 335 18.46 -17.86 -0.71
C TYR A 335 19.22 -17.39 0.52
N LEU A 336 19.97 -18.25 1.21
CA LEU A 336 20.67 -17.88 2.45
C LEU A 336 22.06 -17.29 2.21
N ASN A 337 22.47 -17.13 0.95
CA ASN A 337 23.70 -16.46 0.59
C ASN A 337 23.55 -14.93 0.73
N ASN A 338 24.55 -14.26 1.30
CA ASN A 338 24.57 -12.81 1.53
C ASN A 338 23.34 -12.28 2.28
N VAL A 339 22.95 -12.95 3.37
CA VAL A 339 21.85 -12.53 4.24
C VAL A 339 22.33 -12.29 5.66
N GLN A 340 21.57 -11.48 6.40
CA GLN A 340 21.76 -11.30 7.83
C GLN A 340 20.53 -11.74 8.62
N ILE A 341 20.76 -12.40 9.76
CA ILE A 341 19.71 -12.84 10.68
C ILE A 341 19.12 -11.62 11.40
N ILE A 342 17.80 -11.59 11.53
CA ILE A 342 17.10 -10.62 12.39
C ILE A 342 17.02 -11.22 13.79
N GLU A 343 17.77 -10.63 14.71
CA GLU A 343 17.72 -11.01 16.13
C GLU A 343 16.43 -10.52 16.80
N ASN A 344 15.92 -11.33 17.72
CA ASN A 344 14.79 -11.01 18.61
C ASN A 344 13.49 -10.67 17.86
N THR A 345 12.94 -11.62 17.11
CA THR A 345 11.55 -11.57 16.61
C THR A 345 10.60 -12.20 17.63
N LYS A 346 9.37 -11.68 17.73
CA LYS A 346 8.33 -12.23 18.60
C LYS A 346 7.89 -13.64 18.20
#